data_AF-A0A2D8RBZ3-F1
#
_entry.id   AF-A0A2D8RBZ3-F1
#
_cell.length_a   1.000
_cell.length_b   1.000
_cell.length_c   1.000
_cell.angle_alpha   90.00
_cell.angle_beta   90.00
_cell.angle_gamma   90.00
#
_symmetry.space_group_name_H-M   'P 1'
#
loop_
_entity.id
_entity.type
_entity.pdbx_description
1 polymer ?
#
loop_
_entity_poly.entity_id
_entity_poly.type
_entity_poly.pdbx_seq_one_letter_code
_entity_poly.pdbx_strand_id
1 'polypeptide(L)'
;MLASAAAAQAATMDVLVVYDSGAKSQLGGEPSTVARSWVNQINSYYANSKVDIKLNLVGTSYHSESGSSVTDLITNLQKDSSVRSKRDSLGADFVVMMSDKANCGIGYVTMSSQYAYSVVGPKCGPMTMAHELGHNMGLDHSRKQGKTSGSRYSYALGYGVEYSFATIMSYAHLYGTSRIGKFSNPNVSCNGKPCGVPAGKSNEADAARALQNVRNELSNYRASKSGSTTTTSPSTPTNNTSSGSTSSITDGKTYRLRAKNSGKCIDVSGNASYSGATIAQWSCHGGSNQAFTASATSGGYFTLKARHSGKCLSIDGNGDRARAIQENCNGSSSQQWKLTADGSHFRVSNKASYKNLDIRGQSDDNRAAVQQYSANGGDNQRFGLEGV
;
A
#
# COMPACT_ATOMS: atom_id res chain seq x y z
N MET A 1 25.27 -33.80 -2.90
CA MET A 1 24.20 -33.19 -2.09
C MET A 1 24.18 -31.70 -2.36
N LEU A 2 23.22 -31.21 -3.15
CA LEU A 2 22.98 -29.78 -3.29
C LEU A 2 22.00 -29.39 -2.20
N ALA A 3 22.47 -28.69 -1.18
CA ALA A 3 21.60 -28.06 -0.20
C ALA A 3 20.75 -27.01 -0.92
N SER A 4 19.44 -27.21 -0.93
CA SER A 4 18.47 -26.18 -1.32
C SER A 4 18.71 -24.95 -0.46
N ALA A 5 19.20 -23.86 -1.05
CA ALA A 5 19.24 -22.58 -0.39
C ALA A 5 17.80 -22.19 -0.06
N ALA A 6 17.44 -22.27 1.23
CA ALA A 6 16.20 -21.69 1.72
C ALA A 6 16.18 -20.23 1.28
N ALA A 7 15.18 -19.83 0.49
CA ALA A 7 14.99 -18.43 0.15
C ALA A 7 14.92 -17.64 1.46
N ALA A 8 15.88 -16.74 1.69
CA ALA A 8 15.90 -15.92 2.89
C ALA A 8 14.57 -15.15 2.95
N GLN A 9 13.79 -15.40 3.99
CA GLN A 9 12.48 -14.76 4.16
C GLN A 9 12.71 -13.25 4.37
N ALA A 10 11.89 -12.41 3.73
CA ALA A 10 11.97 -10.97 3.87
C ALA A 10 11.90 -10.56 5.36
N ALA A 11 12.79 -9.68 5.79
CA ALA A 11 12.79 -9.19 7.16
C ALA A 11 11.51 -8.37 7.40
N THR A 12 10.81 -8.67 8.50
CA THR A 12 9.58 -7.96 8.85
C THR A 12 9.90 -6.80 9.78
N MET A 13 9.39 -5.62 9.45
CA MET A 13 9.51 -4.40 10.27
C MET A 13 8.16 -4.09 10.86
N ASP A 14 8.04 -4.17 12.18
CA ASP A 14 6.80 -3.87 12.87
C ASP A 14 6.62 -2.35 13.01
N VAL A 15 5.50 -1.82 12.52
CA VAL A 15 5.21 -0.39 12.49
C VAL A 15 3.95 -0.10 13.30
N LEU A 16 4.07 0.83 14.25
CA LEU A 16 2.95 1.47 14.93
C LEU A 16 2.63 2.80 14.22
N VAL A 17 1.36 3.01 13.87
CA VAL A 17 0.91 4.31 13.35
C VAL A 17 0.07 5.04 14.39
N VAL A 18 0.49 6.22 14.81
CA VAL A 18 -0.34 7.10 15.64
C VAL A 18 -0.91 8.25 14.81
N TYR A 19 -2.04 8.83 15.23
CA TYR A 19 -2.70 9.89 14.46
C TYR A 19 -3.41 10.91 15.35
N ASP A 20 -3.43 12.17 14.93
CA ASP A 20 -4.21 13.22 15.60
C ASP A 20 -5.62 13.39 15.00
N SER A 21 -6.40 14.31 15.58
CA SER A 21 -7.78 14.59 15.17
C SER A 21 -7.86 15.18 13.77
N GLY A 22 -6.89 16.01 13.40
CA GLY A 22 -6.79 16.61 12.08
C GLY A 22 -6.52 15.58 10.99
N ALA A 23 -5.58 14.66 11.23
CA ALA A 23 -5.33 13.50 10.38
C ALA A 23 -6.56 12.61 10.27
N LYS A 24 -7.24 12.31 11.40
CA LYS A 24 -8.50 11.55 11.37
C LYS A 24 -9.54 12.20 10.47
N SER A 25 -9.71 13.52 10.54
CA SER A 25 -10.65 14.28 9.70
C SER A 25 -10.28 14.19 8.22
N GLN A 26 -9.01 14.47 7.88
CA GLN A 26 -8.54 14.44 6.49
C GLN A 26 -8.54 13.04 5.86
N LEU A 27 -8.54 12.00 6.67
CA LEU A 27 -8.60 10.59 6.27
C LEU A 27 -10.02 10.00 6.34
N GLY A 28 -11.06 10.85 6.40
CA GLY A 28 -12.45 10.41 6.35
C GLY A 28 -12.90 9.61 7.58
N GLY A 29 -12.27 9.84 8.73
CA GLY A 29 -12.58 9.16 9.99
C GLY A 29 -11.90 7.80 10.18
N GLU A 30 -11.16 7.31 9.17
CA GLU A 30 -10.69 5.91 9.09
C GLU A 30 -9.14 5.76 9.01
N PRO A 31 -8.37 6.35 9.93
CA PRO A 31 -6.91 6.36 9.87
C PRO A 31 -6.28 4.96 9.91
N SER A 32 -6.88 4.01 10.62
CA SER A 32 -6.43 2.60 10.67
C SER A 32 -6.48 1.91 9.31
N THR A 33 -7.55 2.19 8.56
CA THR A 33 -7.81 1.64 7.22
C THR A 33 -6.82 2.21 6.22
N VAL A 34 -6.54 3.50 6.31
CA VAL A 34 -5.55 4.21 5.48
C VAL A 34 -4.13 3.75 5.79
N ALA A 35 -3.74 3.68 7.08
CA ALA A 35 -2.44 3.19 7.50
C ALA A 35 -2.14 1.79 6.96
N ARG A 36 -3.12 0.88 7.02
CA ARG A 36 -2.99 -0.46 6.45
C ARG A 36 -2.81 -0.43 4.93
N SER A 37 -3.56 0.43 4.24
CA SER A 37 -3.41 0.64 2.79
C SER A 37 -2.03 1.17 2.43
N TRP A 38 -1.50 2.09 3.23
CA TRP A 38 -0.18 2.68 3.02
C TRP A 38 0.92 1.65 3.21
N VAL A 39 0.89 0.90 4.32
CA VAL A 39 1.80 -0.22 4.58
C VAL A 39 1.82 -1.23 3.43
N ASN A 40 0.66 -1.59 2.89
CA ASN A 40 0.57 -2.48 1.72
C ASN A 40 1.22 -1.88 0.46
N GLN A 41 0.99 -0.58 0.21
CA GLN A 41 1.60 0.08 -0.94
C GLN A 41 3.13 0.22 -0.78
N ILE A 42 3.62 0.45 0.44
CA ILE A 42 5.07 0.51 0.73
C ILE A 42 5.73 -0.87 0.59
N ASN A 43 5.08 -1.94 1.03
CA ASN A 43 5.55 -3.32 0.79
C ASN A 43 5.74 -3.61 -0.70
N SER A 44 4.91 -2.99 -1.52
CA SER A 44 5.00 -3.09 -2.97
C SER A 44 6.16 -2.29 -3.54
N TYR A 45 6.48 -1.14 -2.93
CA TYR A 45 7.69 -0.38 -3.27
C TYR A 45 8.96 -1.17 -2.96
N TYR A 46 9.02 -1.86 -1.82
CA TYR A 46 10.14 -2.75 -1.51
C TYR A 46 10.25 -3.90 -2.52
N ALA A 47 9.16 -4.60 -2.81
CA ALA A 47 9.15 -5.68 -3.80
C ALA A 47 9.57 -5.19 -5.20
N ASN A 48 9.02 -4.07 -5.67
CA ASN A 48 9.34 -3.47 -6.97
C ASN A 48 10.80 -2.98 -7.07
N SER A 49 11.45 -2.78 -5.93
CA SER A 49 12.88 -2.42 -5.82
C SER A 49 13.79 -3.59 -5.51
N LYS A 50 13.27 -4.83 -5.46
CA LYS A 50 14.01 -6.03 -5.02
C LYS A 50 14.66 -5.83 -3.64
N VAL A 51 13.87 -5.34 -2.69
CA VAL A 51 14.27 -5.19 -1.29
C VAL A 51 13.51 -6.23 -0.45
N ASP A 52 14.25 -7.07 0.27
CA ASP A 52 13.70 -8.11 1.14
C ASP A 52 13.29 -7.56 2.51
N ILE A 53 12.43 -6.54 2.51
CA ILE A 53 11.81 -5.93 3.68
C ILE A 53 10.30 -5.95 3.49
N LYS A 54 9.58 -6.23 4.58
CA LYS A 54 8.12 -6.13 4.66
C LYS A 54 7.72 -5.38 5.92
N LEU A 55 6.95 -4.31 5.79
CA LEU A 55 6.28 -3.66 6.90
C LEU A 55 5.08 -4.50 7.35
N ASN A 56 4.91 -4.60 8.67
CA ASN A 56 3.75 -5.15 9.33
C ASN A 56 3.13 -4.08 10.22
N LEU A 57 1.86 -3.75 9.99
CA LEU A 57 1.15 -2.78 10.82
C LEU A 57 0.69 -3.47 12.10
N VAL A 58 1.43 -3.27 13.21
CA VAL A 58 1.12 -3.92 14.50
C VAL A 58 0.09 -3.19 15.33
N GLY A 59 -0.22 -1.94 14.99
CA GLY A 59 -1.31 -1.21 15.63
C GLY A 59 -1.50 0.20 15.09
N THR A 60 -2.66 0.75 15.41
CA THR A 60 -2.95 2.17 15.25
C THR A 60 -3.52 2.76 16.54
N SER A 61 -3.24 4.03 16.81
CA SER A 61 -3.77 4.71 18.01
C SER A 61 -3.97 6.18 17.77
N TYR A 62 -5.02 6.74 18.36
CA TYR A 62 -5.11 8.19 18.50
C TYR A 62 -3.97 8.68 19.41
N HIS A 63 -3.31 9.76 19.01
CA HIS A 63 -2.33 10.50 19.79
C HIS A 63 -2.31 11.95 19.32
N SER A 64 -2.41 12.89 20.24
CA SER A 64 -2.29 14.31 19.92
C SER A 64 -0.99 14.83 20.48
N GLU A 65 -0.11 15.30 19.60
CA GLU A 65 1.18 15.86 20.01
C GLU A 65 1.13 17.39 20.06
N SER A 66 1.81 17.95 21.07
CA SER A 66 1.97 19.39 21.24
C SER A 66 2.98 19.95 20.24
N GLY A 67 2.83 21.22 19.85
CA GLY A 67 3.69 21.89 18.89
C GLY A 67 2.95 22.35 17.63
N SER A 68 3.58 23.31 16.93
CA SER A 68 3.08 23.96 15.72
C SER A 68 3.90 23.65 14.48
N SER A 69 5.12 23.12 14.62
CA SER A 69 5.97 22.70 13.51
C SER A 69 6.16 21.19 13.46
N VAL A 70 6.44 20.65 12.27
CA VAL A 70 6.73 19.20 12.09
C VAL A 70 7.96 18.75 12.90
N THR A 71 8.91 19.66 13.16
CA THR A 71 10.11 19.42 13.98
C THR A 71 9.76 19.27 15.46
N ASP A 72 8.82 20.07 15.96
CA ASP A 72 8.32 19.94 17.33
C ASP A 72 7.61 18.59 17.49
N LEU A 73 6.76 18.22 16.52
CA LEU A 73 6.00 16.97 16.55
C LEU A 73 6.94 15.76 16.63
N ILE A 74 7.94 15.65 15.76
CA ILE A 74 8.82 14.48 15.78
C ILE A 74 9.67 14.43 17.07
N THR A 75 10.11 15.58 17.57
CA THR A 75 10.91 15.68 18.81
C THR A 75 10.09 15.31 20.04
N ASN A 76 8.84 15.78 20.12
CA ASN A 76 7.96 15.50 21.24
C ASN A 76 7.44 14.06 21.19
N LEU A 77 7.05 13.57 20.01
CA LEU A 77 6.62 12.19 19.79
C LEU A 77 7.68 11.17 20.24
N GLN A 78 8.95 11.43 19.94
CA GLN A 78 10.07 10.58 20.37
C GLN A 78 10.23 10.55 21.91
N LYS A 79 9.88 11.66 22.57
CA LYS A 79 9.95 11.85 24.02
C LYS A 79 8.67 11.48 24.78
N ASP A 80 7.57 11.23 24.09
CA ASP A 80 6.29 10.87 24.71
C ASP A 80 6.34 9.46 25.33
N SER A 81 6.05 9.38 26.64
CA SER A 81 6.09 8.12 27.39
C SER A 81 4.95 7.17 27.04
N SER A 82 3.78 7.69 26.68
CA SER A 82 2.61 6.89 26.30
C SER A 82 2.83 6.20 24.95
N VAL A 83 3.40 6.92 23.98
CA VAL A 83 3.76 6.39 22.66
C VAL A 83 4.87 5.35 22.78
N ARG A 84 5.93 5.63 23.57
CA ARG A 84 6.99 4.63 23.84
C ARG A 84 6.43 3.36 24.49
N SER A 85 5.60 3.51 25.52
CA SER A 85 4.98 2.37 26.20
C SER A 85 4.14 1.55 25.23
N LYS A 86 3.38 2.21 24.34
CA LYS A 86 2.58 1.52 23.33
C LYS A 86 3.46 0.80 22.30
N ARG A 87 4.49 1.47 21.79
CA ARG A 87 5.50 0.91 20.88
C ARG A 87 6.12 -0.36 21.48
N ASP A 88 6.57 -0.31 22.72
CA ASP A 88 7.16 -1.45 23.43
C ASP A 88 6.12 -2.54 23.71
N SER A 89 4.87 -2.16 24.01
CA SER A 89 3.77 -3.11 24.25
C SER A 89 3.43 -3.94 23.02
N LEU A 90 3.58 -3.36 21.81
CA LEU A 90 3.28 -3.98 20.52
C LEU A 90 4.51 -4.59 19.84
N GLY A 91 5.71 -4.30 20.32
CA GLY A 91 6.95 -4.71 19.66
C GLY A 91 7.22 -3.97 18.36
N ALA A 92 6.81 -2.70 18.25
CA ALA A 92 6.99 -1.93 17.02
C ALA A 92 8.43 -1.41 16.85
N ASP A 93 9.08 -1.82 15.77
CA ASP A 93 10.40 -1.32 15.35
C ASP A 93 10.37 0.17 15.00
N PHE A 94 9.29 0.62 14.36
CA PHE A 94 9.12 2.02 13.94
C PHE A 94 7.79 2.61 14.43
N VAL A 95 7.79 3.92 14.65
CA VAL A 95 6.57 4.69 14.91
C VAL A 95 6.41 5.78 13.86
N VAL A 96 5.23 5.86 13.27
CA VAL A 96 4.87 6.92 12.33
C VAL A 96 3.66 7.67 12.85
N MET A 97 3.77 8.98 13.01
CA MET A 97 2.64 9.84 13.32
C MET A 97 2.05 10.43 12.04
N MET A 98 0.74 10.27 11.85
CA MET A 98 -0.03 11.02 10.87
C MET A 98 -0.57 12.30 11.52
N SER A 99 -0.23 13.46 10.97
CA SER A 99 -0.65 14.76 11.50
C SER A 99 -0.99 15.73 10.38
N ASP A 100 -2.10 16.44 10.48
CA ASP A 100 -2.46 17.50 9.52
C ASP A 100 -1.56 18.74 9.61
N LYS A 101 -0.83 18.88 10.72
CA LYS A 101 0.19 19.91 10.94
C LYS A 101 1.48 19.65 10.15
N ALA A 102 1.62 18.47 9.54
CA ALA A 102 2.78 18.13 8.71
C ALA A 102 2.51 18.48 7.24
N ASN A 103 3.32 19.39 6.65
CA ASN A 103 3.23 19.72 5.23
C ASN A 103 3.39 18.50 4.32
N CYS A 104 4.39 17.66 4.60
CA CYS A 104 4.45 16.31 4.03
C CYS A 104 5.08 15.29 4.96
N GLY A 105 6.28 15.53 5.48
CA GLY A 105 6.87 14.62 6.44
C GLY A 105 8.25 15.03 6.92
N ILE A 106 8.68 14.35 7.97
CA ILE A 106 10.04 14.38 8.50
C ILE A 106 10.34 13.03 9.16
N GLY A 107 11.56 12.55 8.96
CA GLY A 107 12.12 11.38 9.63
C GLY A 107 13.56 11.67 10.04
N TYR A 108 13.98 11.11 11.17
CA TYR A 108 15.39 11.17 11.54
C TYR A 108 16.24 10.35 10.55
N VAL A 109 17.30 10.96 10.01
CA VAL A 109 18.31 10.29 9.19
C VAL A 109 19.32 9.60 10.10
N THR A 110 18.93 8.47 10.69
CA THR A 110 19.78 7.71 11.61
C THR A 110 19.25 6.30 11.76
N MET A 111 20.15 5.35 11.99
CA MET A 111 19.78 4.00 12.39
C MET A 111 19.93 3.85 13.90
N SER A 112 18.90 4.27 14.62
CA SER A 112 18.82 4.08 16.06
C SER A 112 17.39 3.76 16.48
N SER A 113 17.22 2.71 17.28
CA SER A 113 15.90 2.35 17.80
C SER A 113 15.28 3.51 18.61
N GLN A 114 16.11 4.35 19.26
CA GLN A 114 15.67 5.53 20.00
C GLN A 114 15.08 6.64 19.10
N TYR A 115 15.46 6.68 17.83
CA TYR A 115 15.09 7.72 16.86
C TYR A 115 14.31 7.17 15.66
N ALA A 116 13.82 5.93 15.71
CA ALA A 116 12.99 5.30 14.68
C ALA A 116 11.53 5.83 14.69
N TYR A 117 11.42 7.15 14.58
CA TYR A 117 10.19 7.94 14.55
C TYR A 117 10.14 8.76 13.27
N SER A 118 8.93 8.90 12.73
CA SER A 118 8.63 9.77 11.59
C SER A 118 7.29 10.47 11.79
N VAL A 119 7.11 11.64 11.20
CA VAL A 119 5.83 12.33 11.11
C VAL A 119 5.49 12.52 9.64
N VAL A 120 4.25 12.28 9.24
CA VAL A 120 3.78 12.40 7.87
C VAL A 120 2.42 13.11 7.80
N GLY A 121 2.23 13.87 6.73
CA GLY A 121 0.98 14.53 6.41
C GLY A 121 0.01 13.53 5.76
N PRO A 122 -1.26 13.47 6.19
CA PRO A 122 -2.25 12.52 5.67
C PRO A 122 -2.50 12.69 4.14
N LYS A 123 -2.30 13.89 3.59
CA LYS A 123 -2.48 14.17 2.15
C LYS A 123 -1.26 13.81 1.28
N CYS A 124 -0.10 13.54 1.87
CA CYS A 124 1.12 13.24 1.09
C CYS A 124 1.28 11.75 0.75
N GLY A 125 0.48 10.89 1.37
CA GLY A 125 0.35 9.51 0.97
C GLY A 125 1.53 8.61 1.38
N PRO A 126 1.48 7.34 0.96
CA PRO A 126 2.46 6.33 1.34
C PRO A 126 3.84 6.54 0.71
N MET A 127 3.93 7.31 -0.38
CA MET A 127 5.23 7.69 -0.97
C MET A 127 6.07 8.48 0.04
N THR A 128 5.45 9.39 0.78
CA THR A 128 6.13 10.16 1.83
C THR A 128 6.41 9.31 3.05
N MET A 129 5.48 8.46 3.49
CA MET A 129 5.76 7.50 4.57
C MET A 129 6.94 6.57 4.24
N ALA A 130 7.05 6.06 3.01
CA ALA A 130 8.22 5.30 2.57
C ALA A 130 9.51 6.13 2.58
N HIS A 131 9.42 7.42 2.25
CA HIS A 131 10.56 8.34 2.28
C HIS A 131 11.08 8.53 3.70
N GLU A 132 10.20 8.86 4.65
CA GLU A 132 10.61 9.10 6.04
C GLU A 132 11.09 7.82 6.73
N LEU A 133 10.44 6.68 6.46
CA LEU A 133 10.96 5.38 6.90
C LEU A 133 12.34 5.09 6.28
N GLY A 134 12.56 5.46 5.02
CA GLY A 134 13.88 5.38 4.39
C GLY A 134 14.96 6.11 5.19
N HIS A 135 14.66 7.31 5.69
CA HIS A 135 15.57 8.05 6.58
C HIS A 135 15.86 7.31 7.89
N ASN A 136 14.83 6.77 8.56
CA ASN A 136 15.01 5.95 9.77
C ASN A 136 15.80 4.65 9.50
N MET A 137 15.87 4.23 8.25
CA MET A 137 16.62 3.06 7.79
C MET A 137 18.00 3.42 7.24
N GLY A 138 18.45 4.67 7.40
CA GLY A 138 19.79 5.12 7.02
C GLY A 138 19.94 5.52 5.56
N LEU A 139 18.84 5.74 4.83
CA LEU A 139 18.86 6.30 3.49
C LEU A 139 18.89 7.83 3.54
N ASP A 140 19.49 8.42 2.51
CA ASP A 140 19.52 9.86 2.32
C ASP A 140 19.08 10.22 0.89
N HIS A 141 19.00 11.51 0.64
CA HIS A 141 18.53 12.08 -0.61
C HIS A 141 19.47 11.77 -1.78
N SER A 142 18.99 12.00 -3.01
CA SER A 142 19.88 11.82 -4.16
C SER A 142 21.02 12.84 -4.15
N ARG A 143 22.12 12.51 -4.83
CA ARG A 143 23.27 13.42 -4.95
C ARG A 143 22.90 14.81 -5.49
N LYS A 144 21.88 14.89 -6.36
CA LYS A 144 21.40 16.17 -6.92
C LYS A 144 20.81 17.11 -5.86
N GLN A 145 20.32 16.57 -4.74
CA GLN A 145 19.79 17.35 -3.61
C GLN A 145 20.91 17.88 -2.70
N GLY A 146 22.13 17.35 -2.81
CA GLY A 146 23.24 17.66 -1.91
C GLY A 146 23.11 16.99 -0.52
N LYS A 147 24.13 17.19 0.32
CA LYS A 147 24.21 16.71 1.72
C LYS A 147 23.88 15.23 1.92
N THR A 148 24.79 14.36 1.49
CA THR A 148 24.62 12.89 1.55
C THR A 148 25.33 12.23 2.74
N SER A 149 25.98 13.02 3.59
CA SER A 149 26.83 12.55 4.70
C SER A 149 26.04 11.92 5.86
N GLY A 150 24.71 12.07 5.89
CA GLY A 150 23.85 11.43 6.89
C GLY A 150 23.53 9.97 6.56
N SER A 151 23.74 9.54 5.32
CA SER A 151 23.49 8.17 4.88
C SER A 151 24.38 7.13 5.60
N ARG A 152 23.82 5.95 5.90
CA ARG A 152 24.57 4.85 6.55
C ARG A 152 25.72 4.34 5.68
N TYR A 153 25.51 4.36 4.38
CA TYR A 153 26.49 4.02 3.36
C TYR A 153 26.50 5.11 2.30
N SER A 154 27.67 5.39 1.71
CA SER A 154 27.85 6.44 0.68
C SER A 154 26.96 6.29 -0.56
N TYR A 155 26.41 5.09 -0.78
CA TYR A 155 25.51 4.73 -1.88
C TYR A 155 24.04 4.61 -1.46
N ALA A 156 23.70 4.77 -0.17
CA ALA A 156 22.35 4.63 0.38
C ALA A 156 21.48 5.85 0.04
N LEU A 157 21.39 6.17 -1.24
CA LEU A 157 20.89 7.44 -1.75
C LEU A 157 19.74 7.24 -2.74
N GLY A 158 18.86 8.22 -2.81
CA GLY A 158 17.95 8.35 -3.94
C GLY A 158 18.67 8.49 -5.28
N TYR A 159 17.94 8.20 -6.35
CA TYR A 159 18.36 8.40 -7.73
C TYR A 159 17.22 8.96 -8.59
N GLY A 160 17.57 9.69 -9.64
CA GLY A 160 16.62 10.16 -10.64
C GLY A 160 17.30 10.41 -11.98
N VAL A 161 16.49 10.46 -13.02
CA VAL A 161 16.89 10.84 -14.38
C VAL A 161 15.99 11.99 -14.80
N GLU A 162 16.61 13.07 -15.27
CA GLU A 162 15.91 14.29 -15.68
C GLU A 162 14.80 13.98 -16.69
N TYR A 163 13.65 14.59 -16.46
CA TYR A 163 12.42 14.47 -17.24
C TYR A 163 11.90 13.04 -17.39
N SER A 164 12.42 12.08 -16.62
CA SER A 164 12.07 10.67 -16.74
C SER A 164 11.49 10.10 -15.45
N PHE A 165 12.23 10.12 -14.35
CA PHE A 165 11.73 9.64 -13.06
C PHE A 165 12.60 10.12 -11.89
N ALA A 166 12.02 10.08 -10.69
CA ALA A 166 12.74 10.21 -9.43
C ALA A 166 12.32 9.07 -8.49
N THR A 167 13.27 8.40 -7.86
CA THR A 167 13.00 7.34 -6.87
C THR A 167 12.47 7.91 -5.56
N ILE A 168 12.04 7.02 -4.65
CA ILE A 168 11.41 7.38 -3.37
C ILE A 168 12.26 8.37 -2.56
N MET A 169 13.58 8.22 -2.53
CA MET A 169 14.46 9.11 -1.77
C MET A 169 14.85 10.39 -2.53
N SER A 170 14.17 10.72 -3.63
CA SER A 170 14.55 11.85 -4.50
C SER A 170 13.47 12.91 -4.62
N TYR A 171 13.86 14.18 -4.70
CA TYR A 171 12.92 15.29 -4.93
C TYR A 171 12.61 15.41 -6.42
N ALA A 172 11.40 15.01 -6.81
CA ALA A 172 11.04 14.89 -8.22
C ALA A 172 11.09 16.23 -8.99
N HIS A 173 10.83 17.35 -8.31
CA HIS A 173 10.92 18.69 -8.91
C HIS A 173 12.35 19.03 -9.39
N LEU A 174 13.40 18.56 -8.71
CA LEU A 174 14.79 18.76 -9.14
C LEU A 174 15.14 17.98 -10.42
N TYR A 175 14.31 16.99 -10.77
CA TYR A 175 14.45 16.19 -11.98
C TYR A 175 13.37 16.55 -13.02
N GLY A 176 12.53 17.56 -12.79
CA GLY A 176 11.46 17.92 -13.72
C GLY A 176 10.49 16.77 -14.00
N THR A 177 10.20 15.94 -12.99
CA THR A 177 9.46 14.68 -13.16
C THR A 177 8.58 14.36 -11.95
N SER A 178 7.96 13.18 -11.95
CA SER A 178 7.22 12.62 -10.81
C SER A 178 8.02 11.52 -10.10
N ARG A 179 7.70 11.29 -8.82
CA ARG A 179 8.23 10.13 -8.10
C ARG A 179 7.66 8.84 -8.65
N ILE A 180 8.48 7.80 -8.66
CA ILE A 180 8.06 6.41 -8.90
C ILE A 180 8.17 5.62 -7.60
N GLY A 181 7.28 4.64 -7.42
CA GLY A 181 7.22 3.78 -6.23
C GLY A 181 8.33 2.74 -6.17
N LYS A 182 9.59 3.18 -6.25
CA LYS A 182 10.80 2.37 -6.21
C LYS A 182 11.91 3.12 -5.46
N PHE A 183 12.57 2.46 -4.52
CA PHE A 183 13.91 2.80 -4.05
C PHE A 183 14.94 2.53 -5.16
N SER A 184 16.06 3.27 -5.13
CA SER A 184 17.09 3.12 -6.15
C SER A 184 17.72 1.73 -6.11
N ASN A 185 17.84 1.11 -7.28
CA ASN A 185 18.47 -0.18 -7.49
C ASN A 185 18.96 -0.25 -8.95
N PRO A 186 20.28 -0.34 -9.22
CA PRO A 186 20.82 -0.39 -10.58
C PRO A 186 20.38 -1.62 -11.38
N ASN A 187 19.92 -2.69 -10.70
CA ASN A 187 19.46 -3.95 -11.30
C ASN A 187 17.93 -4.01 -11.51
N VAL A 188 17.26 -2.87 -11.41
CA VAL A 188 15.81 -2.69 -11.66
C VAL A 188 15.63 -1.64 -12.74
N SER A 189 14.62 -1.82 -13.61
CA SER A 189 14.25 -0.83 -14.63
C SER A 189 13.24 0.18 -14.10
N CYS A 190 13.44 1.45 -14.44
CA CYS A 190 12.59 2.59 -14.16
C CYS A 190 12.42 3.38 -15.45
N ASN A 191 11.21 3.33 -16.03
CA ASN A 191 10.89 3.90 -17.35
C ASN A 191 11.90 3.49 -18.44
N GLY A 192 12.28 2.20 -18.47
CA GLY A 192 13.22 1.66 -19.47
C GLY A 192 14.71 1.95 -19.18
N LYS A 193 15.03 2.68 -18.11
CA LYS A 193 16.41 3.01 -17.71
C LYS A 193 16.78 2.32 -16.39
N PRO A 194 18.08 2.13 -16.07
CA PRO A 194 18.48 1.63 -14.76
C PRO A 194 17.96 2.52 -13.63
N CYS A 195 17.44 1.91 -12.57
CA CYS A 195 16.84 2.62 -11.44
C CYS A 195 17.85 3.02 -10.36
N GLY A 196 19.11 3.18 -10.71
CA GLY A 196 20.19 3.45 -9.78
C GLY A 196 21.51 3.49 -10.53
N VAL A 197 22.60 3.67 -9.79
CA VAL A 197 23.95 3.67 -10.33
C VAL A 197 24.73 2.51 -9.71
N PRO A 198 25.35 1.64 -10.52
CA PRO A 198 26.02 0.43 -10.04
C PRO A 198 27.27 0.71 -9.21
N ALA A 199 27.70 -0.32 -8.48
CA ALA A 199 28.88 -0.30 -7.63
C ALA A 199 30.15 0.11 -8.36
N GLY A 200 31.00 0.88 -7.66
CA GLY A 200 32.30 1.33 -8.16
C GLY A 200 32.24 2.58 -9.06
N LYS A 201 31.06 3.19 -9.22
CA LYS A 201 30.93 4.51 -9.87
C LYS A 201 30.99 5.62 -8.82
N SER A 202 31.61 6.75 -9.15
CA SER A 202 31.73 7.90 -8.25
C SER A 202 30.37 8.48 -7.82
N ASN A 203 29.34 8.29 -8.65
CA ASN A 203 27.96 8.71 -8.40
C ASN A 203 27.03 7.54 -8.02
N GLU A 204 27.57 6.45 -7.45
CA GLU A 204 26.80 5.28 -7.00
C GLU A 204 25.55 5.68 -6.18
N ALA A 205 24.45 4.97 -6.45
CA ALA A 205 23.15 5.14 -5.80
C ALA A 205 22.38 3.81 -5.85
N ASP A 206 22.32 3.12 -4.71
CA ASP A 206 21.72 1.81 -4.52
C ASP A 206 21.12 1.69 -3.11
N ALA A 207 19.99 2.36 -2.91
CA ALA A 207 19.23 2.30 -1.67
C ALA A 207 18.73 0.88 -1.37
N ALA A 208 18.42 0.08 -2.39
CA ALA A 208 17.98 -1.29 -2.21
C ALA A 208 19.05 -2.16 -1.54
N ARG A 209 20.31 -2.08 -2.00
CA ARG A 209 21.43 -2.77 -1.34
C ARG A 209 21.65 -2.27 0.07
N ALA A 210 21.55 -0.96 0.30
CA ALA A 210 21.70 -0.38 1.63
C ALA A 210 20.66 -0.95 2.61
N LEU A 211 19.38 -0.93 2.23
CA LEU A 211 18.28 -1.51 3.00
C LEU A 211 18.48 -3.01 3.26
N GLN A 212 18.93 -3.76 2.26
CA GLN A 212 19.21 -5.19 2.41
C GLN A 212 20.29 -5.46 3.47
N ASN A 213 21.32 -4.62 3.55
CA ASN A 213 22.42 -4.79 4.50
C ASN A 213 22.02 -4.49 5.96
N VAL A 214 20.98 -3.69 6.16
CA VAL A 214 20.56 -3.24 7.50
C VAL A 214 19.30 -3.94 8.00
N ARG A 215 18.61 -4.69 7.14
CA ARG A 215 17.28 -5.25 7.42
C ARG A 215 17.20 -6.07 8.72
N ASN A 216 18.24 -6.84 9.03
CA ASN A 216 18.26 -7.67 10.24
C ASN A 216 18.53 -6.84 11.50
N GLU A 217 19.24 -5.72 11.40
CA GLU A 217 19.45 -4.80 12.53
C GLU A 217 18.13 -4.08 12.85
N LEU A 218 17.44 -3.60 11.81
CA LEU A 218 16.20 -2.84 11.93
C LEU A 218 15.05 -3.67 12.48
N SER A 219 14.88 -4.92 12.04
CA SER A 219 13.81 -5.82 12.50
C SER A 219 14.00 -6.33 13.93
N ASN A 220 15.11 -5.96 14.56
CA ASN A 220 15.45 -6.31 15.94
C ASN A 220 15.45 -5.07 16.85
N TYR A 221 14.93 -3.94 16.40
CA TYR A 221 14.77 -2.76 17.25
C TYR A 221 13.84 -3.05 18.42
N ARG A 222 12.82 -3.89 18.23
CA ARG A 222 12.00 -4.47 19.29
C ARG A 222 11.74 -5.94 19.03
N ALA A 223 11.61 -6.72 20.10
CA ALA A 223 11.18 -8.11 19.97
C ALA A 223 9.75 -8.14 19.40
N SER A 224 9.56 -8.74 18.22
CA SER A 224 8.24 -8.85 17.61
C SER A 224 7.31 -9.62 18.54
N LYS A 225 6.11 -9.07 18.74
CA LYS A 225 5.01 -9.73 19.47
C LYS A 225 3.95 -10.31 18.54
N SER A 226 4.15 -10.16 17.23
CA SER A 226 3.34 -10.77 16.19
C SER A 226 3.82 -12.21 15.96
N GLY A 227 3.59 -13.10 16.93
CA GLY A 227 4.11 -14.48 16.85
C GLY A 227 3.89 -15.43 18.02
N SER A 228 3.09 -15.09 19.04
CA SER A 228 2.68 -16.09 20.05
C SER A 228 1.32 -16.67 19.68
N THR A 229 1.30 -17.61 18.76
CA THR A 229 0.21 -18.59 18.66
C THR A 229 0.85 -19.92 18.31
N THR A 230 1.17 -20.66 19.36
CA THR A 230 1.69 -22.02 19.32
C THR A 230 0.76 -22.89 18.48
N THR A 231 1.36 -23.65 17.59
CA THR A 231 0.76 -24.72 16.80
C THR A 231 0.12 -25.75 17.73
N THR A 232 -1.21 -25.77 17.82
CA THR A 232 -1.96 -26.94 18.27
C THR A 232 -3.12 -27.19 17.32
N SER A 233 -3.08 -28.39 16.74
CA SER A 233 -4.15 -28.99 15.95
C SER A 233 -5.49 -28.96 16.72
N PRO A 234 -6.63 -28.66 16.08
CA PRO A 234 -7.88 -28.45 16.80
C PRO A 234 -8.56 -29.78 17.13
N SER A 235 -8.62 -30.11 18.42
CA SER A 235 -9.65 -30.98 18.97
C SER A 235 -10.91 -30.15 19.26
N THR A 236 -12.03 -30.66 18.78
CA THR A 236 -13.40 -30.13 18.86
C THR A 236 -13.81 -29.77 20.29
N PRO A 237 -14.57 -28.67 20.48
CA PRO A 237 -15.84 -28.82 21.18
C PRO A 237 -17.00 -28.11 20.49
N THR A 238 -18.11 -28.83 20.45
CA THR A 238 -19.47 -28.41 20.14
C THR A 238 -20.04 -27.48 21.20
N ASN A 239 -20.56 -26.30 20.83
CA ASN A 239 -22.00 -25.97 20.83
C ASN A 239 -22.24 -24.46 20.72
N ASN A 240 -22.96 -24.11 19.65
CA ASN A 240 -24.16 -23.26 19.61
C ASN A 240 -24.17 -21.96 20.45
N THR A 241 -24.15 -20.79 19.82
CA THR A 241 -25.37 -20.04 19.43
C THR A 241 -25.00 -18.81 18.56
N SER A 242 -25.72 -18.63 17.43
CA SER A 242 -25.98 -17.37 16.69
C SER A 242 -24.79 -16.44 16.35
N SER A 243 -24.25 -16.53 15.12
CA SER A 243 -23.29 -15.56 14.58
C SER A 243 -23.59 -15.17 13.12
N GLY A 244 -23.65 -13.87 12.86
CA GLY A 244 -23.84 -13.27 11.55
C GLY A 244 -22.61 -13.46 10.64
N SER A 245 -22.90 -13.87 9.41
CA SER A 245 -21.96 -14.27 8.35
C SER A 245 -20.92 -13.18 8.00
N THR A 246 -19.65 -13.40 8.34
CA THR A 246 -18.51 -12.71 7.72
C THR A 246 -18.10 -13.47 6.46
N SER A 247 -18.70 -13.09 5.33
CA SER A 247 -18.57 -13.76 4.04
C SER A 247 -17.11 -13.79 3.55
N SER A 248 -16.46 -14.94 3.52
CA SER A 248 -15.20 -15.13 2.78
C SER A 248 -15.47 -15.21 1.27
N ILE A 249 -14.59 -14.65 0.44
CA ILE A 249 -14.66 -14.83 -1.03
C ILE A 249 -14.39 -16.29 -1.38
N THR A 250 -15.25 -16.89 -2.19
CA THR A 250 -15.13 -18.28 -2.61
C THR A 250 -14.57 -18.34 -4.03
N ASP A 251 -13.51 -19.13 -4.21
CA ASP A 251 -12.95 -19.38 -5.53
C ASP A 251 -13.98 -20.03 -6.48
N GLY A 252 -14.00 -19.61 -7.73
CA GLY A 252 -14.93 -20.05 -8.76
C GLY A 252 -16.36 -19.50 -8.62
N LYS A 253 -16.69 -18.80 -7.53
CA LYS A 253 -18.04 -18.25 -7.32
C LYS A 253 -18.27 -16.96 -8.11
N THR A 254 -19.50 -16.74 -8.52
CA THR A 254 -19.93 -15.57 -9.28
C THR A 254 -20.62 -14.56 -8.38
N TYR A 255 -20.28 -13.28 -8.55
CA TYR A 255 -20.75 -12.18 -7.73
C TYR A 255 -21.22 -11.00 -8.59
N ARG A 256 -22.20 -10.25 -8.09
CA ARG A 256 -22.43 -8.84 -8.46
C ARG A 256 -21.71 -7.97 -7.44
N LEU A 257 -20.97 -6.98 -7.94
CA LEU A 257 -20.29 -5.98 -7.11
C LEU A 257 -21.20 -4.76 -7.00
N ARG A 258 -21.82 -4.55 -5.84
CA ARG A 258 -22.73 -3.41 -5.59
C ARG A 258 -21.99 -2.30 -4.84
N ALA A 259 -21.84 -1.14 -5.45
CA ALA A 259 -21.25 0.04 -4.82
C ALA A 259 -22.08 0.48 -3.61
N LYS A 260 -21.42 0.71 -2.47
CA LYS A 260 -22.08 1.11 -1.21
C LYS A 260 -22.71 2.49 -1.29
N ASN A 261 -22.06 3.46 -1.95
CA ASN A 261 -22.56 4.83 -2.06
C ASN A 261 -23.87 4.94 -2.84
N SER A 262 -24.02 4.17 -3.93
CA SER A 262 -25.14 4.31 -4.88
C SER A 262 -26.12 3.15 -4.86
N GLY A 263 -25.75 2.01 -4.27
CA GLY A 263 -26.51 0.76 -4.36
C GLY A 263 -26.54 0.15 -5.77
N LYS A 264 -25.72 0.65 -6.71
CA LYS A 264 -25.67 0.20 -8.11
C LYS A 264 -24.58 -0.83 -8.35
N CYS A 265 -24.74 -1.63 -9.40
CA CYS A 265 -23.81 -2.69 -9.75
C CYS A 265 -22.74 -2.21 -10.72
N ILE A 266 -21.52 -2.74 -10.58
CA ILE A 266 -20.50 -2.67 -11.63
C ILE A 266 -21.03 -3.39 -12.88
N ASP A 267 -20.91 -2.76 -14.05
CA ASP A 267 -21.53 -3.17 -15.31
C ASP A 267 -20.57 -2.99 -16.49
N VAL A 268 -20.42 -4.00 -17.34
CA VAL A 268 -19.75 -3.85 -18.65
C VAL A 268 -20.69 -3.12 -19.61
N SER A 269 -20.34 -1.87 -19.93
CA SER A 269 -21.19 -0.93 -20.66
C SER A 269 -21.72 -1.54 -21.97
N GLY A 270 -23.05 -1.49 -22.13
CA GLY A 270 -23.71 -1.96 -23.35
C GLY A 270 -23.62 -3.47 -23.60
N ASN A 271 -23.27 -4.28 -22.58
CA ASN A 271 -23.06 -5.72 -22.73
C ASN A 271 -21.98 -6.05 -23.81
N ALA A 272 -21.04 -5.12 -24.02
CA ALA A 272 -20.01 -5.25 -25.03
C ALA A 272 -19.16 -6.50 -24.80
N SER A 273 -18.74 -7.17 -25.87
CA SER A 273 -17.87 -8.36 -25.81
C SER A 273 -16.43 -8.11 -26.25
N TYR A 274 -16.11 -6.90 -26.74
CA TYR A 274 -14.77 -6.51 -27.19
C TYR A 274 -13.87 -6.02 -26.05
N SER A 275 -12.57 -6.17 -26.23
CA SER A 275 -11.52 -5.69 -25.32
C SER A 275 -11.44 -4.16 -25.24
N GLY A 276 -11.17 -3.62 -24.06
CA GLY A 276 -11.14 -2.17 -23.82
C GLY A 276 -12.53 -1.56 -23.57
N ALA A 277 -13.61 -2.35 -23.62
CA ALA A 277 -14.94 -1.85 -23.27
C ALA A 277 -14.97 -1.37 -21.81
N THR A 278 -15.58 -0.21 -21.59
CA THR A 278 -15.56 0.48 -20.30
C THR A 278 -16.49 -0.16 -19.28
N ILE A 279 -16.04 -0.09 -18.03
CA ILE A 279 -16.85 -0.45 -16.87
C ILE A 279 -17.49 0.81 -16.30
N ALA A 280 -18.79 0.75 -16.07
CA ALA A 280 -19.55 1.82 -15.44
C ALA A 280 -20.42 1.23 -14.31
N GLN A 281 -20.99 2.08 -13.46
CA GLN A 281 -22.09 1.61 -12.61
C GLN A 281 -23.42 1.71 -13.36
N TRP A 282 -24.32 0.78 -13.07
CA TRP A 282 -25.69 0.80 -13.53
C TRP A 282 -26.62 0.17 -12.49
N SER A 283 -27.90 0.55 -12.50
CA SER A 283 -28.93 -0.12 -11.71
C SER A 283 -28.81 -1.64 -11.85
N CYS A 284 -28.81 -2.37 -10.74
CA CYS A 284 -28.67 -3.82 -10.78
C CYS A 284 -29.88 -4.44 -11.51
N HIS A 285 -29.67 -5.01 -12.69
CA HIS A 285 -30.73 -5.59 -13.56
C HIS A 285 -30.60 -7.10 -13.72
N GLY A 286 -29.55 -7.69 -13.14
CA GLY A 286 -29.37 -9.13 -13.09
C GLY A 286 -28.67 -9.74 -14.30
N GLY A 287 -28.43 -8.95 -15.36
CA GLY A 287 -27.77 -9.38 -16.58
C GLY A 287 -26.34 -9.88 -16.37
N SER A 288 -25.90 -10.74 -17.30
CA SER A 288 -24.59 -11.42 -17.21
C SER A 288 -23.38 -10.47 -17.34
N ASN A 289 -23.56 -9.26 -17.87
CA ASN A 289 -22.57 -8.17 -17.86
C ASN A 289 -22.39 -7.48 -16.50
N GLN A 290 -23.22 -7.80 -15.51
CA GLN A 290 -23.04 -7.37 -14.11
C GLN A 290 -22.50 -8.49 -13.21
N ALA A 291 -22.31 -9.70 -13.76
CA ALA A 291 -21.91 -10.88 -13.01
C ALA A 291 -20.44 -11.21 -13.30
N PHE A 292 -19.62 -11.28 -12.25
CA PHE A 292 -18.19 -11.53 -12.33
C PHE A 292 -17.82 -12.79 -11.55
N THR A 293 -17.22 -13.76 -12.22
CA THR A 293 -16.65 -14.95 -11.57
C THR A 293 -15.31 -14.58 -10.96
N ALA A 294 -15.16 -14.80 -9.65
CA ALA A 294 -13.92 -14.61 -8.93
C ALA A 294 -13.09 -15.90 -9.02
N SER A 295 -11.93 -15.84 -9.67
CA SER A 295 -11.01 -16.98 -9.77
C SER A 295 -9.69 -16.64 -9.08
N ALA A 296 -9.35 -17.43 -8.07
CA ALA A 296 -8.19 -17.24 -7.22
C ALA A 296 -6.88 -17.31 -8.03
N THR A 297 -5.93 -16.47 -7.65
CA THR A 297 -4.55 -16.49 -8.16
C THR A 297 -3.57 -16.51 -6.97
N SER A 298 -2.27 -16.53 -7.26
CA SER A 298 -1.24 -16.56 -6.22
C SER A 298 -1.28 -15.32 -5.31
N GLY A 299 -1.01 -15.53 -4.02
CA GLY A 299 -0.96 -14.45 -3.01
C GLY A 299 -2.33 -14.01 -2.48
N GLY A 300 -3.39 -14.80 -2.70
CA GLY A 300 -4.75 -14.49 -2.27
C GLY A 300 -5.37 -13.32 -3.04
N TYR A 301 -4.99 -13.18 -4.30
CA TYR A 301 -5.62 -12.30 -5.29
C TYR A 301 -6.65 -13.08 -6.10
N PHE A 302 -7.48 -12.38 -6.85
CA PHE A 302 -8.48 -12.94 -7.74
C PHE A 302 -8.45 -12.23 -9.09
N THR A 303 -8.76 -12.95 -10.15
CA THR A 303 -9.29 -12.32 -11.37
C THR A 303 -10.81 -12.22 -11.24
N LEU A 304 -11.40 -11.17 -11.79
CA LEU A 304 -12.84 -10.97 -11.84
C LEU A 304 -13.29 -11.03 -13.30
N LYS A 305 -13.80 -12.19 -13.72
CA LYS A 305 -14.13 -12.48 -15.11
C LYS A 305 -15.61 -12.22 -15.38
N ALA A 306 -15.94 -11.29 -16.27
CA ALA A 306 -17.30 -11.01 -16.67
C ALA A 306 -17.93 -12.25 -17.33
N ARG A 307 -19.12 -12.64 -16.87
CA ARG A 307 -19.79 -13.89 -17.29
C ARG A 307 -20.18 -13.88 -18.77
N HIS A 308 -20.60 -12.73 -19.31
CA HIS A 308 -21.10 -12.62 -20.68
C HIS A 308 -20.00 -12.70 -21.74
N SER A 309 -18.84 -12.07 -21.50
CA SER A 309 -17.75 -11.95 -22.48
C SER A 309 -16.57 -12.88 -22.22
N GLY A 310 -16.50 -13.44 -21.01
CA GLY A 310 -15.35 -14.22 -20.54
C GLY A 310 -14.07 -13.40 -20.34
N LYS A 311 -14.13 -12.06 -20.38
CA LYS A 311 -13.00 -11.14 -20.21
C LYS A 311 -12.83 -10.72 -18.75
N CYS A 312 -11.61 -10.34 -18.39
CA CYS A 312 -11.25 -9.97 -17.03
C CYS A 312 -11.41 -8.46 -16.81
N LEU A 313 -11.92 -8.08 -15.64
CA LEU A 313 -11.86 -6.72 -15.13
C LEU A 313 -10.38 -6.29 -15.02
N SER A 314 -10.02 -5.22 -15.71
CA SER A 314 -8.68 -4.65 -15.76
C SER A 314 -8.72 -3.15 -15.49
N ILE A 315 -7.58 -2.59 -15.08
CA ILE A 315 -7.33 -1.15 -15.17
C ILE A 315 -6.51 -0.84 -16.42
N ASP A 316 -6.92 0.21 -17.14
CA ASP A 316 -6.15 0.84 -18.21
C ASP A 316 -5.37 2.04 -17.65
N GLY A 317 -4.09 1.81 -17.32
CA GLY A 317 -3.18 2.76 -16.67
C GLY A 317 -2.81 2.40 -15.22
N ASN A 318 -2.13 3.30 -14.51
CA ASN A 318 -1.64 3.06 -13.13
C ASN A 318 -1.87 4.24 -12.15
N GLY A 319 -2.29 5.40 -12.65
CA GLY A 319 -2.61 6.59 -11.86
C GLY A 319 -4.03 6.61 -11.31
N ASP A 320 -4.32 7.60 -10.48
CA ASP A 320 -5.71 7.89 -10.10
C ASP A 320 -6.53 8.24 -11.35
N ARG A 321 -7.81 7.86 -11.35
CA ARG A 321 -8.75 8.04 -12.46
C ARG A 321 -8.42 7.22 -13.72
N ALA A 322 -7.44 6.32 -13.66
CA ALA A 322 -7.26 5.29 -14.67
C ALA A 322 -8.52 4.42 -14.75
N ARG A 323 -8.99 4.14 -15.97
CA ARG A 323 -10.33 3.57 -16.20
C ARG A 323 -10.35 2.09 -15.88
N ALA A 324 -11.46 1.62 -15.33
CA ALA A 324 -11.76 0.19 -15.34
C ALA A 324 -12.34 -0.21 -16.71
N ILE A 325 -11.81 -1.29 -17.27
CA ILE A 325 -12.21 -1.87 -18.55
C ILE A 325 -12.38 -3.39 -18.40
N GLN A 326 -13.01 -4.04 -19.37
CA GLN A 326 -12.78 -5.47 -19.58
C GLN A 326 -11.67 -5.68 -20.61
N GLU A 327 -10.84 -6.69 -20.39
CA GLU A 327 -9.76 -7.05 -21.30
C GLU A 327 -9.58 -8.58 -21.36
N ASN A 328 -8.99 -9.09 -22.45
CA ASN A 328 -8.62 -10.50 -22.54
C ASN A 328 -7.78 -10.89 -21.32
N CYS A 329 -8.18 -11.95 -20.63
CA CYS A 329 -7.48 -12.43 -19.45
C CYS A 329 -6.06 -12.86 -19.86
N ASN A 330 -5.04 -12.14 -19.37
CA ASN A 330 -3.64 -12.34 -19.74
C ASN A 330 -2.72 -12.53 -18.51
N GLY A 331 -3.30 -12.59 -17.32
CA GLY A 331 -2.58 -12.82 -16.07
C GLY A 331 -1.79 -11.60 -15.57
N SER A 332 -1.91 -10.44 -16.23
CA SER A 332 -1.23 -9.21 -15.77
C SER A 332 -1.65 -8.83 -14.35
N SER A 333 -0.81 -8.06 -13.68
CA SER A 333 -1.16 -7.49 -12.38
C SER A 333 -2.30 -6.47 -12.46
N SER A 334 -2.56 -5.87 -13.64
CA SER A 334 -3.70 -4.96 -13.82
C SER A 334 -5.06 -5.66 -13.80
N GLN A 335 -5.08 -7.00 -13.92
CA GLN A 335 -6.29 -7.84 -13.91
C GLN A 335 -6.49 -8.61 -12.59
N GLN A 336 -5.59 -8.44 -11.63
CA GLN A 336 -5.62 -9.16 -10.37
C GLN A 336 -6.04 -8.23 -9.24
N TRP A 337 -6.93 -8.72 -8.38
CA TRP A 337 -7.65 -7.92 -7.40
C TRP A 337 -7.56 -8.57 -6.02
N LYS A 338 -7.25 -7.76 -5.01
CA LYS A 338 -7.38 -8.15 -3.61
C LYS A 338 -8.74 -7.67 -3.11
N LEU A 339 -9.60 -8.61 -2.75
CA LEU A 339 -10.89 -8.30 -2.13
C LEU A 339 -10.70 -8.39 -0.62
N THR A 340 -10.66 -7.24 0.04
CA THR A 340 -10.44 -7.13 1.50
C THR A 340 -11.72 -6.71 2.18
N ALA A 341 -12.18 -7.47 3.18
CA ALA A 341 -13.35 -7.11 3.96
C ALA A 341 -13.19 -5.73 4.63
N ASP A 342 -14.26 -4.95 4.62
CA ASP A 342 -14.40 -3.61 5.20
C ASP A 342 -15.83 -3.48 5.73
N GLY A 343 -16.02 -3.95 6.97
CA GLY A 343 -17.36 -4.17 7.54
C GLY A 343 -18.13 -5.24 6.78
N SER A 344 -19.37 -4.92 6.37
CA SER A 344 -20.22 -5.77 5.54
C SER A 344 -19.91 -5.69 4.03
N HIS A 345 -18.90 -4.90 3.65
CA HIS A 345 -18.52 -4.64 2.25
C HIS A 345 -17.06 -5.07 2.00
N PHE A 346 -16.59 -4.89 0.77
CA PHE A 346 -15.23 -5.18 0.36
C PHE A 346 -14.59 -3.97 -0.31
N ARG A 347 -13.32 -3.75 -0.03
CA ARG A 347 -12.43 -2.97 -0.89
C ARG A 347 -11.84 -3.89 -1.95
N VAL A 348 -11.91 -3.46 -3.21
CA VAL A 348 -11.44 -4.22 -4.37
C VAL A 348 -10.19 -3.53 -4.90
N SER A 349 -9.01 -3.95 -4.45
CA SER A 349 -7.74 -3.27 -4.72
C SER A 349 -6.96 -3.95 -5.85
N ASN A 350 -6.49 -3.17 -6.82
CA ASN A 350 -5.73 -3.68 -7.96
C ASN A 350 -4.31 -4.12 -7.57
N LYS A 351 -3.80 -5.24 -8.10
CA LYS A 351 -2.45 -5.75 -7.78
C LYS A 351 -1.32 -4.91 -8.38
N ALA A 352 -1.52 -4.26 -9.53
CA ALA A 352 -0.47 -3.44 -10.15
C ALA A 352 -0.26 -2.11 -9.41
N SER A 353 -1.36 -1.46 -9.01
CA SER A 353 -1.35 -0.08 -8.49
C SER A 353 -1.64 0.02 -6.99
N TYR A 354 -2.23 -1.02 -6.40
CA TYR A 354 -2.75 -1.06 -5.03
C TYR A 354 -3.87 -0.04 -4.75
N LYS A 355 -4.41 0.57 -5.80
CA LYS A 355 -5.55 1.49 -5.73
C LYS A 355 -6.86 0.71 -5.72
N ASN A 356 -7.90 1.32 -5.16
CA ASN A 356 -9.22 0.70 -5.07
C ASN A 356 -10.01 0.95 -6.35
N LEU A 357 -10.84 -0.01 -6.73
CA LEU A 357 -11.98 0.23 -7.60
C LEU A 357 -12.83 1.35 -6.97
N ASP A 358 -13.25 2.32 -7.78
CA ASP A 358 -13.80 3.58 -7.32
C ASP A 358 -14.90 4.06 -8.30
N ILE A 359 -16.07 4.40 -7.77
CA ILE A 359 -17.08 5.12 -8.55
C ILE A 359 -16.68 6.59 -8.63
N ARG A 360 -16.39 7.08 -9.83
CA ARG A 360 -15.84 8.42 -10.04
C ARG A 360 -16.75 9.48 -9.43
N GLY A 361 -16.16 10.29 -8.56
CA GLY A 361 -16.83 11.44 -7.96
C GLY A 361 -17.98 11.08 -7.01
N GLN A 362 -18.03 9.84 -6.52
CA GLN A 362 -19.12 9.34 -5.66
C GLN A 362 -20.52 9.43 -6.30
N SER A 363 -20.60 9.55 -7.63
CA SER A 363 -21.86 9.69 -8.35
C SER A 363 -22.79 8.52 -8.07
N ASP A 364 -24.09 8.82 -8.04
CA ASP A 364 -25.21 7.89 -7.97
C ASP A 364 -25.93 7.74 -9.33
N ASP A 365 -25.37 8.31 -10.40
CA ASP A 365 -25.93 8.21 -11.74
C ASP A 365 -25.59 6.89 -12.42
N ASN A 366 -26.49 6.40 -13.26
CA ASN A 366 -26.14 5.39 -14.26
C ASN A 366 -25.07 5.95 -15.21
N ARG A 367 -24.20 5.08 -15.72
CA ARG A 367 -23.04 5.42 -16.58
C ARG A 367 -21.92 6.18 -15.86
N ALA A 368 -22.00 6.41 -14.54
CA ALA A 368 -20.84 6.93 -13.83
C ALA A 368 -19.66 5.98 -14.00
N ALA A 369 -18.52 6.56 -14.40
CA ALA A 369 -17.33 5.79 -14.73
C ALA A 369 -16.80 5.07 -13.51
N VAL A 370 -16.46 3.80 -13.69
CA VAL A 370 -15.67 3.06 -12.71
C VAL A 370 -14.19 3.25 -13.07
N GLN A 371 -13.41 3.62 -12.08
CA GLN A 371 -11.98 3.90 -12.20
C GLN A 371 -11.22 3.21 -11.07
N GLN A 372 -9.91 3.37 -11.04
CA GLN A 372 -9.17 3.22 -9.80
C GLN A 372 -8.89 4.58 -9.16
N TYR A 373 -8.82 4.60 -7.84
CA TYR A 373 -8.38 5.78 -7.09
C TYR A 373 -7.66 5.35 -5.81
N SER A 374 -6.72 6.18 -5.36
CA SER A 374 -6.06 6.03 -4.07
C SER A 374 -7.10 5.90 -2.95
N ALA A 375 -6.80 5.09 -1.93
CA ALA A 375 -7.75 4.88 -0.84
C ALA A 375 -8.10 6.21 -0.17
N ASN A 376 -9.39 6.58 -0.17
CA ASN A 376 -9.87 7.87 0.35
C ASN A 376 -10.94 7.73 1.45
N GLY A 377 -11.27 6.49 1.85
CA GLY A 377 -12.28 6.21 2.88
C GLY A 377 -13.73 6.38 2.44
N GLY A 378 -13.98 6.82 1.20
CA GLY A 378 -15.32 7.03 0.65
C GLY A 378 -16.08 5.73 0.41
N ASP A 379 -17.40 5.77 0.59
CA ASP A 379 -18.29 4.63 0.34
C ASP A 379 -18.34 4.23 -1.15
N ASN A 380 -17.89 5.10 -2.05
CA ASN A 380 -17.71 4.81 -3.47
C ASN A 380 -16.55 3.84 -3.78
N GLN A 381 -15.77 3.44 -2.76
CA GLN A 381 -14.70 2.44 -2.85
C GLN A 381 -15.04 1.13 -2.12
N ARG A 382 -16.28 0.99 -1.64
CA ARG A 382 -16.77 -0.17 -0.89
C ARG A 382 -17.84 -0.89 -1.71
N PHE A 383 -17.71 -2.19 -1.87
CA PHE A 383 -18.60 -3.00 -2.70
C PHE A 383 -19.17 -4.17 -1.90
N GLY A 384 -20.50 -4.29 -1.90
CA GLY A 384 -21.17 -5.53 -1.49
C GLY A 384 -20.96 -6.60 -2.56
N LEU A 385 -20.81 -7.85 -2.13
CA LEU A 385 -20.66 -8.99 -3.03
C LEU A 385 -21.87 -9.89 -2.90
N GLU A 386 -22.75 -9.81 -3.89
CA GLU A 386 -23.98 -10.59 -3.94
C GLU A 386 -23.75 -11.83 -4.81
N GLY A 387 -23.91 -13.02 -4.23
CA GLY A 387 -23.82 -14.27 -4.99
C GLY A 387 -24.89 -14.32 -6.09
N VAL A 388 -24.53 -14.87 -7.25
CA VAL A 388 -25.39 -14.94 -8.45
C VAL A 388 -25.58 -16.36 -8.93
#